data_AF-A0A519WVI7-F1
#
_entry.id   AF-A0A519WVI7-F1
#
_cell.length_a   1.000
_cell.length_b   1.000
_cell.length_c   1.000
_cell.angle_alpha   90.00
_cell.angle_beta   90.00
_cell.angle_gamma   90.00
#
_symmetry.space_group_name_H-M   'P 1'
#
loop_
_entity.id
_entity.type
_entity.pdbx_description
1 polymer ?
#
loop_
_entity_poly.entity_id
_entity_poly.type
_entity_poly.pdbx_seq_one_letter_code
_entity_poly.pdbx_strand_id
1 'polypeptide(L)' 'MTNKNFIMIALAIGMAVAAQAQVSPTTIKEDFKPSSVNQPGHDYPQVNSQGYARFRVKAPQADSVKVSLGLGGRGGTK' A
#
# COMPACT_ATOMS: atom_id res chain seq x y z
N MET A 1 1.57 -36.44 34.91
CA MET A 1 0.76 -35.56 34.04
C MET A 1 -0.30 -36.43 33.37
N THR A 2 -1.58 -36.13 33.57
CA THR A 2 -2.70 -36.98 33.13
C THR A 2 -3.08 -36.70 31.66
N ASN A 3 -3.77 -37.64 31.02
CA ASN A 3 -4.19 -37.60 29.60
C ASN A 3 -4.97 -36.32 29.22
N LYS A 4 -5.65 -35.71 30.21
CA LYS A 4 -6.34 -34.42 30.07
C LYS A 4 -5.38 -33.26 29.78
N ASN A 5 -4.16 -33.29 30.29
CA ASN A 5 -3.13 -32.28 30.01
C ASN A 5 -2.62 -32.39 28.57
N PHE A 6 -2.53 -33.60 28.01
CA PHE A 6 -2.16 -33.82 26.61
C PHE A 6 -3.23 -33.30 25.64
N ILE A 7 -4.52 -33.55 25.94
CA ILE A 7 -5.64 -33.05 25.12
C ILE A 7 -5.70 -31.51 25.14
N MET A 8 -5.46 -30.90 26.30
CA MET A 8 -5.45 -29.43 26.43
C MET A 8 -4.28 -28.78 25.66
N ILE A 9 -3.11 -29.42 25.65
CA ILE A 9 -1.95 -28.95 24.88
C ILE A 9 -2.21 -29.09 23.37
N ALA A 10 -2.79 -30.20 22.92
CA ALA A 10 -3.13 -30.40 21.51
C ALA A 10 -4.16 -29.37 21.00
N LEU A 11 -5.16 -29.04 21.83
CA LEU A 11 -6.19 -28.05 21.49
C LEU A 11 -5.62 -26.62 21.41
N ALA A 12 -4.65 -26.28 22.28
CA ALA A 12 -3.97 -24.99 22.27
C ALA A 12 -3.08 -24.78 21.03
N ILE A 13 -2.44 -25.85 20.52
CA ILE A 13 -1.62 -25.78 19.31
C ILE A 13 -2.50 -25.63 18.05
N GLY A 14 -3.69 -26.26 18.02
CA GLY A 14 -4.63 -26.16 16.89
C GLY A 14 -5.20 -24.76 16.66
N MET A 15 -5.42 -23.96 17.72
CA MET A 15 -5.93 -22.59 17.59
C MET A 15 -4.88 -21.58 17.10
N ALA A 16 -3.59 -21.87 17.22
CA ALA A 16 -2.53 -20.96 16.79
C ALA A 16 -2.31 -20.93 15.26
N VAL A 17 -2.81 -21.93 14.52
CA VAL A 17 -2.60 -22.06 13.07
C VAL A 17 -3.67 -21.30 12.25
N ALA A 18 -4.80 -20.92 12.85
CA ALA A 18 -5.93 -20.31 12.14
C ALA A 18 -5.81 -18.78 11.90
N ALA A 19 -4.74 -18.13 12.38
CA ALA A 19 -4.63 -16.66 12.39
C ALA A 19 -3.58 -16.10 11.42
N GLN A 20 -3.39 -16.71 10.24
CA GLN A 20 -2.56 -16.11 9.19
C GLN A 20 -3.43 -15.26 8.25
N ALA A 21 -3.60 -13.98 8.59
CA ALA A 21 -4.11 -12.99 7.64
C ALA A 21 -3.02 -12.68 6.61
N GLN A 22 -3.00 -13.40 5.49
CA GLN A 22 -2.05 -13.14 4.42
C GLN A 22 -2.49 -11.91 3.62
N VAL A 23 -1.92 -10.75 3.93
CA VAL A 23 -2.04 -9.55 3.10
C VAL A 23 -1.32 -9.84 1.79
N SER A 24 -2.08 -10.06 0.71
CA SER A 24 -1.49 -10.14 -0.62
C SER A 24 -0.99 -8.74 -1.00
N PRO A 25 0.28 -8.57 -1.41
CA PRO A 25 0.76 -7.27 -1.84
C PRO A 25 -0.04 -6.80 -3.06
N THR A 26 -0.61 -5.60 -2.98
CA THR A 26 -1.29 -4.98 -4.12
C THR A 26 -0.25 -4.70 -5.22
N THR A 27 -0.31 -5.45 -6.31
CA THR A 27 0.55 -5.20 -7.47
C THR A 27 0.18 -3.86 -8.12
N ILE A 28 1.14 -2.93 -8.19
CA ILE A 28 0.99 -1.66 -8.91
C ILE A 28 1.20 -1.93 -10.41
N LYS A 29 0.21 -1.57 -11.23
CA LYS A 29 0.31 -1.61 -12.69
C LYS A 29 1.15 -0.44 -13.18
N GLU A 30 2.13 -0.73 -14.03
CA GLU A 30 3.02 0.28 -14.63
C GLU A 30 2.42 0.93 -15.91
N ASP A 31 1.09 1.03 -15.99
CA ASP A 31 0.37 1.66 -17.10
C ASP A 31 0.13 3.18 -16.88
N PHE A 32 1.12 3.84 -16.26
CA PHE A 32 1.10 5.27 -15.99
C PHE A 32 1.10 6.10 -17.27
N LYS A 33 0.21 7.10 -17.33
CA LYS A 33 0.10 8.06 -18.44
C LYS A 33 0.08 9.50 -17.93
N PRO A 34 0.59 10.48 -18.70
CA PRO A 34 0.48 11.88 -18.34
C PRO A 34 -0.97 12.29 -18.07
N SER A 35 -1.18 13.11 -17.04
CA SER A 35 -2.50 13.67 -16.75
C SER A 35 -2.93 14.66 -17.83
N SER A 36 -4.22 14.68 -18.15
CA SER A 36 -4.82 15.62 -19.12
C SER A 36 -4.78 17.07 -18.67
N VAL A 37 -4.55 17.32 -17.37
CA VAL A 37 -4.46 18.66 -16.77
C VAL A 37 -3.01 19.09 -16.50
N ASN A 38 -2.02 18.38 -17.06
CA ASN A 38 -0.64 18.82 -16.99
C ASN A 38 -0.46 20.13 -17.76
N GLN A 39 0.51 20.93 -17.31
CA GLN A 39 0.94 22.10 -18.06
C GLN A 39 1.56 21.67 -19.41
N PRO A 40 1.44 22.49 -20.48
CA PRO A 40 2.05 22.19 -21.76
C PRO A 40 3.55 21.88 -21.63
N GLY A 41 4.01 20.79 -22.24
CA GLY A 41 5.41 20.35 -22.17
C GLY A 41 5.81 19.61 -20.88
N HIS A 42 4.86 19.29 -19.99
CA HIS A 42 5.11 18.54 -18.76
C HIS A 42 4.43 17.17 -18.77
N ASP A 43 5.22 16.10 -18.59
CA ASP A 43 4.71 14.72 -18.55
C ASP A 43 4.15 14.30 -17.17
N TYR A 44 4.35 15.12 -16.14
CA TYR A 44 3.97 14.81 -14.76
C TYR A 44 2.99 15.85 -14.17
N PRO A 45 2.07 15.42 -13.27
CA PRO A 45 1.91 14.05 -12.76
C PRO A 45 1.43 13.04 -13.81
N GLN A 46 1.69 11.77 -13.54
CA GLN A 46 1.14 10.65 -14.28
C GLN A 46 0.12 9.91 -13.41
N VAL A 47 -0.89 9.31 -14.03
CA VAL A 47 -1.89 8.46 -13.36
C VAL A 47 -1.99 7.11 -14.05
N ASN A 48 -2.27 6.05 -13.30
CA ASN A 48 -2.41 4.69 -13.82
C ASN A 48 -3.87 4.21 -13.77
N SER A 49 -4.18 3.03 -14.32
CA SER A 49 -5.56 2.53 -14.38
C SER A 49 -6.15 2.14 -13.01
N GLN A 50 -5.33 2.05 -11.97
CA GLN A 50 -5.76 1.78 -10.59
C GLN A 50 -6.04 3.07 -9.79
N GLY A 51 -5.80 4.24 -10.37
CA GLY A 51 -5.97 5.53 -9.70
C GLY A 51 -4.75 5.96 -8.86
N TYR A 52 -3.59 5.31 -9.00
CA TYR A 52 -2.35 5.81 -8.41
C TYR A 52 -1.84 7.00 -9.21
N ALA A 53 -1.32 8.01 -8.50
CA ALA A 53 -0.66 9.17 -9.08
C ALA A 53 0.86 9.12 -8.81
N ARG A 54 1.66 9.42 -9.82
CA ARG A 54 3.12 9.51 -9.76
C ARG A 54 3.54 10.96 -9.98
N PHE A 55 4.26 11.50 -9.00
CA PHE A 55 4.78 12.87 -9.02
C PHE A 55 6.29 12.85 -9.21
N ARG A 56 6.82 13.87 -9.87
CA ARG A 56 8.26 14.06 -10.09
C ARG A 56 8.61 15.53 -9.92
N VAL A 57 9.69 15.80 -9.20
CA VAL A 57 10.25 17.15 -9.05
C VAL A 57 11.77 17.04 -9.05
N LYS A 58 12.46 18.01 -9.66
CA LYS A 58 13.92 18.12 -9.60
C LYS A 58 14.27 19.04 -8.42
N ALA A 59 14.62 18.45 -7.28
CA ALA A 59 14.94 19.18 -6.06
C ALA A 59 16.30 18.71 -5.50
N PRO A 60 17.43 19.07 -6.13
CA PRO A 60 18.74 18.50 -5.83
C PRO A 60 19.31 18.88 -4.45
N GLN A 61 18.72 19.88 -3.79
CA GLN A 61 19.14 20.38 -2.48
C GLN A 61 18.07 20.16 -1.39
N ALA A 62 17.01 19.39 -1.69
CA ALA A 62 15.92 19.19 -0.74
C ALA A 62 16.24 18.06 0.23
N ASP A 63 16.07 18.32 1.53
CA ASP A 63 16.17 17.29 2.57
C ASP A 63 14.94 16.37 2.59
N SER A 64 13.77 16.91 2.20
CA SER A 64 12.54 16.13 2.07
C SER A 64 11.62 16.68 0.99
N VAL A 65 10.92 15.78 0.30
CA VAL A 65 9.88 16.10 -0.68
C VAL A 65 8.59 15.42 -0.24
N LYS A 66 7.50 16.19 -0.13
CA LYS A 66 6.18 15.69 0.25
C LYS A 66 5.14 16.13 -0.78
N VAL A 67 4.19 15.26 -1.08
CA VAL A 67 3.03 15.56 -1.90
C VAL A 67 1.76 15.32 -1.08
N SER A 68 0.82 16.25 -1.16
CA SER A 68 -0.50 16.13 -0.54
C SER A 68 -1.56 16.12 -1.64
N LEU A 69 -2.50 15.17 -1.55
CA LEU A 69 -3.66 15.11 -2.43
C LEU A 69 -4.86 15.91 -1.89
N GLY A 70 -4.70 16.61 -0.77
CA GLY A 70 -5.78 17.42 -0.17
C GLY A 70 -6.93 16.61 0.45
N LEU A 71 -6.82 15.28 0.56
CA LEU A 71 -7.91 14.39 1.02
C LEU A 71 -8.07 14.31 2.55
N GLY A 72 -7.75 15.38 3.28
CA GLY A 72 -8.07 15.52 4.72
C GLY A 72 -7.49 14.44 5.65
N GLY A 73 -6.34 13.83 5.31
CA GLY A 73 -5.66 12.86 6.17
C GLY A 73 -6.23 11.43 6.17
N ARG A 74 -7.31 11.17 5.42
CA ARG A 74 -7.94 9.83 5.30
C ARG A 74 -8.03 9.30 3.86
N GLY A 75 -7.73 10.09 2.84
CA GLY A 75 -7.80 9.65 1.46
C GLY A 75 -6.46 9.20 0.91
N GLY A 76 -6.26 7.89 0.89
CA GLY A 76 -5.38 7.16 0.00
C GLY A 76 -6.15 5.95 -0.54
N THR A 77 -5.70 5.36 -1.64
CA THR A 77 -6.31 4.17 -2.27
C THR A 77 -6.62 3.10 -1.22
N LYS A 78 -7.84 2.55 -1.24
CA LYS A 78 -8.27 1.43 -0.38
C LYS A 78 -7.41 0.19 -0.59
#